data_AF-A0A955R398-F1
#
_entry.id   AF-A0A955R398-F1
#
_cell.length_a   1.000
_cell.length_b   1.000
_cell.length_c   1.000
_cell.angle_alpha   90.00
_cell.angle_beta   90.00
_cell.angle_gamma   90.00
#
_symmetry.space_group_name_H-M   'P 1'
#
loop_
_entity.id
_entity.type
_entity.pdbx_description
1 polymer ?
#
loop_
_entity_poly.entity_id
_entity_poly.type
_entity_poly.pdbx_seq_one_letter_code
_entity_poly.pdbx_strand_id
1 'polypeptide(L)'
;MPKRTDIKKILVIGAGPIVIGQACEFDYSGTQACKALREEGYEVVLLNSNPATIMTDTEFSNKTYVEPVTPDVVRRIIERDRPDAILPTMGGQTGLNTA
;
A
#
# COMPACT_ATOMS: atom_id res chain seq x y z
N MET A 1 12.65 19.01 -5.40
CA MET A 1 11.95 18.71 -6.66
C MET A 1 10.46 18.74 -6.38
N PRO A 2 9.64 19.37 -7.22
CA PRO A 2 8.19 19.37 -7.05
C PRO A 2 7.60 17.97 -7.28
N LYS A 3 6.30 17.80 -6.97
CA LYS A 3 5.52 16.59 -7.24
C LYS A 3 5.72 16.11 -8.70
N ARG A 4 5.86 14.80 -8.88
CA ARG A 4 5.91 14.17 -10.21
C ARG A 4 4.55 14.23 -10.90
N THR A 5 4.54 14.58 -12.19
CA THR A 5 3.32 14.74 -13.00
C THR A 5 3.04 13.58 -13.94
N ASP A 6 4.00 12.68 -14.09
CA ASP A 6 3.91 11.46 -14.89
C ASP A 6 3.37 10.25 -14.11
N ILE A 7 3.23 10.37 -12.78
CA ILE A 7 2.56 9.39 -11.91
C ILE A 7 1.20 9.94 -11.51
N LYS A 8 0.16 9.11 -11.61
CA LYS A 8 -1.19 9.42 -11.13
C LYS A 8 -1.66 8.41 -10.10
N LYS A 9 -1.33 7.13 -10.28
CA LYS A 9 -1.78 6.02 -9.44
C LYS A 9 -0.62 5.26 -8.83
N ILE A 10 -0.67 5.04 -7.51
CA ILE A 10 0.39 4.37 -6.75
C ILE A 10 -0.21 3.16 -6.03
N LEU A 11 0.42 1.99 -6.20
CA LEU A 11 0.15 0.81 -5.39
C LEU A 11 1.05 0.80 -4.15
N VAL A 12 0.46 0.88 -2.97
CA VAL A 12 1.14 0.72 -1.68
C VAL A 12 1.03 -0.74 -1.24
N ILE A 13 2.16 -1.34 -0.87
CA ILE A 13 2.20 -2.72 -0.35
C ILE A 13 2.36 -2.67 1.17
N GLY A 14 1.35 -3.17 1.89
CA GLY A 14 1.33 -3.27 3.35
C GLY A 14 2.12 -4.48 3.88
N ALA A 15 2.22 -4.56 5.21
CA ALA A 15 3.04 -5.58 5.88
C ALA A 15 2.35 -6.94 6.06
N GLY A 16 1.03 -7.01 5.89
CA GLY A 16 0.26 -8.20 6.24
C GLY A 16 0.03 -8.32 7.75
N PRO A 17 -0.18 -9.53 8.29
CA PRO A 17 -0.51 -9.74 9.70
C PRO A 17 0.65 -9.35 10.63
N ILE A 18 0.31 -8.95 11.85
CA ILE A 18 1.29 -8.64 12.90
C ILE A 18 2.02 -9.92 13.33
N VAL A 19 3.35 -9.85 13.36
CA VAL A 19 4.23 -10.90 13.86
C VAL A 19 5.35 -10.29 14.73
N ILE A 20 6.01 -11.12 15.54
CA ILE A 20 7.20 -10.66 16.29
C ILE A 20 8.25 -10.16 15.30
N GLY A 21 8.70 -8.91 15.47
CA GLY A 21 9.68 -8.26 14.59
C GLY A 21 9.08 -7.52 13.39
N GLN A 22 7.76 -7.60 13.15
CA GLN A 22 7.05 -6.82 12.15
C GLN A 22 5.61 -6.57 12.61
N ALA A 23 5.36 -5.42 13.24
CA ALA A 23 4.13 -5.16 13.97
C ALA A 23 3.45 -3.85 13.54
N CYS A 24 2.84 -3.15 14.50
CA CYS A 24 1.95 -2.01 14.28
C CYS A 24 2.64 -0.80 13.63
N GLU A 25 3.97 -0.72 13.67
CA GLU A 25 4.76 0.34 13.04
C GLU A 25 4.48 0.48 11.53
N PHE A 26 4.05 -0.61 10.87
CA PHE A 26 3.72 -0.59 9.45
C PHE A 26 2.27 -0.19 9.15
N ASP A 27 1.33 -0.36 10.11
CA ASP A 27 0.02 0.29 9.99
C ASP A 27 0.17 1.80 10.13
N TYR A 28 0.95 2.26 11.13
CA TYR A 28 1.27 3.67 11.30
C TYR A 28 1.94 4.26 10.05
N SER A 29 3.01 3.64 9.57
CA SER A 29 3.76 4.12 8.40
C SER A 29 2.92 4.06 7.12
N GLY A 30 2.19 2.96 6.91
CA GLY A 30 1.30 2.78 5.77
C GLY A 30 0.15 3.78 5.75
N THR A 31 -0.44 4.09 6.91
CA THR A 31 -1.48 5.12 7.06
C THR A 31 -0.92 6.50 6.70
N GLN A 32 0.26 6.86 7.19
CA GLN A 32 0.91 8.12 6.83
C GLN A 32 1.20 8.23 5.34
N ALA A 33 1.70 7.15 4.72
CA ALA A 33 1.96 7.14 3.29
C ALA A 33 0.68 7.34 2.48
N CYS A 34 -0.39 6.62 2.83
CA CYS A 34 -1.69 6.76 2.17
C CYS A 34 -2.24 8.18 2.30
N LYS A 35 -2.16 8.78 3.49
CA LYS A 35 -2.57 10.16 3.74
C LYS A 35 -1.76 11.16 2.91
N ALA A 36 -0.43 11.08 2.96
CA ALA A 36 0.45 12.00 2.25
C ALA A 36 0.27 11.93 0.73
N LEU A 37 0.14 10.72 0.16
CA LEU A 37 -0.10 10.55 -1.27
C LEU A 37 -1.45 11.12 -1.70
N ARG A 38 -2.50 10.97 -0.88
CA ARG A 38 -3.82 11.53 -1.16
C ARG A 38 -3.86 13.05 -1.04
N GLU A 39 -3.20 13.63 -0.04
CA GLU A 39 -3.07 15.09 0.12
C GLU A 39 -2.37 15.73 -1.09
N GLU A 40 -1.39 15.03 -1.66
CA GLU A 40 -0.75 15.42 -2.91
C GLU A 40 -1.60 15.12 -4.16
N GLY A 41 -2.75 14.48 -4.03
CA GLY A 41 -3.69 14.20 -5.12
C GLY A 41 -3.29 13.03 -6.03
N TYR A 42 -2.61 12.00 -5.49
CA TYR A 42 -2.46 10.72 -6.17
C TYR A 42 -3.66 9.80 -5.90
N GLU A 43 -3.97 8.92 -6.85
CA GLU A 43 -4.85 7.78 -6.62
C GLU A 43 -4.06 6.68 -5.91
N VAL A 44 -4.52 6.28 -4.73
CA VAL A 44 -3.86 5.26 -3.90
C VAL A 44 -4.62 3.96 -3.99
N VAL A 45 -3.94 2.91 -4.47
CA VAL A 45 -4.37 1.51 -4.34
C VAL A 45 -3.56 0.89 -3.21
N LEU A 46 -4.21 0.23 -2.26
CA LEU A 46 -3.55 -0.42 -1.14
C LEU A 46 -3.78 -1.92 -1.16
N LEU A 47 -2.74 -2.71 -0.94
CA LEU A 47 -2.83 -4.13 -0.61
C LEU A 47 -2.33 -4.37 0.83
N ASN A 48 -3.19 -4.90 1.70
CA ASN A 48 -2.77 -5.39 3.02
C ASN A 48 -3.73 -6.48 3.50
N SER A 49 -3.22 -7.66 3.86
CA SER A 49 -4.05 -8.78 4.31
C SER A 49 -4.55 -8.65 5.75
N ASN A 50 -4.04 -7.69 6.54
CA ASN A 50 -4.46 -7.50 7.93
C ASN A 50 -5.69 -6.59 8.00
N PRO A 51 -6.88 -7.10 8.39
CA PRO A 51 -8.09 -6.31 8.46
C PRO A 51 -8.14 -5.37 9.69
N ALA A 52 -7.25 -5.56 10.68
CA ALA A 52 -7.24 -4.79 11.92
C ALA A 52 -6.26 -3.60 11.84
N THR A 53 -6.27 -2.86 10.73
CA THR A 53 -5.36 -1.73 10.48
C THR A 53 -6.12 -0.49 10.05
N ILE A 54 -5.68 0.68 10.50
CA ILE A 54 -6.27 1.96 10.10
C ILE A 54 -6.04 2.19 8.61
N MET A 55 -4.87 1.82 8.07
CA MET A 55 -4.58 1.99 6.66
C MET A 55 -5.57 1.28 5.73
N THR A 56 -6.23 0.20 6.20
CA THR A 56 -7.24 -0.53 5.42
C THR A 56 -8.64 0.07 5.47
N ASP A 57 -8.89 1.08 6.31
CA ASP A 57 -10.17 1.78 6.32
C ASP A 57 -10.42 2.50 4.99
N THR A 58 -11.69 2.54 4.58
CA THR A 58 -12.10 2.99 3.23
C THR A 58 -11.79 4.45 2.94
N GLU A 59 -11.49 5.25 3.96
CA GLU A 59 -11.14 6.67 3.82
C GLU A 59 -9.66 6.92 3.49
N PHE A 60 -8.77 5.95 3.72
CA PHE A 60 -7.33 6.15 3.57
C PHE A 60 -6.80 5.82 2.17
N SER A 61 -7.53 5.07 1.34
CA SER A 61 -7.13 4.77 -0.04
C SER A 61 -8.30 4.94 -1.01
N ASN A 62 -8.02 5.10 -2.31
CA ASN A 62 -9.07 5.09 -3.32
C ASN A 62 -9.61 3.67 -3.52
N LYS A 63 -8.76 2.67 -3.29
CA LYS A 63 -9.10 1.26 -3.39
C LYS A 63 -8.25 0.42 -2.44
N THR A 64 -8.89 -0.27 -1.50
CA THR A 64 -8.24 -1.18 -0.56
C THR A 64 -8.50 -2.64 -0.94
N TYR A 65 -7.43 -3.44 -0.99
CA TYR A 65 -7.46 -4.88 -1.10
C TYR A 65 -7.04 -5.52 0.22
N VAL A 66 -8.02 -6.16 0.88
CA VAL A 66 -7.76 -7.03 2.04
C VAL A 66 -7.58 -8.46 1.54
N GLU A 67 -6.41 -8.69 0.94
CA GLU A 67 -6.03 -9.93 0.23
C GLU A 67 -4.59 -10.33 0.62
N PRO A 68 -4.17 -11.59 0.41
CA PRO A 68 -2.81 -12.03 0.75
C PRO A 68 -1.71 -11.18 0.08
N VAL A 69 -0.71 -10.75 0.86
CA VAL A 69 0.42 -9.97 0.34
C VAL A 69 1.42 -10.91 -0.34
N THR A 70 1.15 -11.23 -1.62
CA THR A 70 1.93 -12.18 -2.42
C THR A 70 2.14 -11.65 -3.84
N PRO A 71 3.20 -12.07 -4.55
CA PRO A 71 3.47 -11.62 -5.92
C PRO A 71 2.31 -11.89 -6.89
N ASP A 72 1.61 -13.02 -6.76
CA ASP A 72 0.46 -13.35 -7.61
C ASP A 72 -0.72 -12.40 -7.39
N VAL A 73 -1.00 -12.02 -6.13
CA VAL A 73 -2.05 -11.04 -5.82
C VAL A 73 -1.64 -9.67 -6.32
N VAL A 74 -0.39 -9.25 -6.09
CA VAL A 74 0.14 -7.98 -6.62
C VAL A 74 0.03 -7.94 -8.14
N ARG A 75 0.40 -9.02 -8.84
CA ARG A 75 0.25 -9.14 -10.29
C ARG A 75 -1.19 -8.91 -10.73
N ARG A 76 -2.17 -9.58 -10.09
CA ARG A 76 -3.59 -9.42 -10.43
C ARG A 76 -4.09 -7.99 -10.20
N ILE A 77 -3.61 -7.33 -9.13
CA ILE A 77 -3.93 -5.92 -8.86
C ILE A 77 -3.31 -5.02 -9.93
N ILE A 78 -2.05 -5.24 -10.31
CA ILE A 78 -1.38 -4.46 -11.35
C ILE A 78 -2.10 -4.63 -12.70
N GLU A 79 -2.47 -5.85 -13.08
CA GLU A 79 -3.20 -6.14 -14.32
C GLU A 79 -4.56 -5.43 -14.37
N ARG A 80 -5.27 -5.38 -13.23
CA ARG A 80 -6.60 -4.78 -13.10
C ARG A 80 -6.59 -3.26 -12.97
N ASP A 81 -5.75 -2.72 -12.08
CA ASP A 81 -5.79 -1.31 -11.69
C ASP A 81 -4.74 -0.44 -12.37
N ARG A 82 -3.73 -1.06 -12.99
CA ARG A 82 -2.68 -0.39 -13.77
C ARG A 82 -2.05 0.79 -13.01
N PRO A 83 -1.47 0.57 -11.81
CA PRO A 83 -0.74 1.63 -11.10
C PRO A 83 0.49 2.06 -11.91
N ASP A 84 0.81 3.35 -11.88
CA ASP A 84 1.99 3.91 -12.56
C ASP A 84 3.28 3.66 -11.77
N ALA A 85 3.16 3.48 -10.45
CA ALA A 85 4.26 3.21 -9.55
C ALA A 85 3.85 2.30 -8.39
N ILE A 86 4.85 1.69 -7.75
CA ILE A 86 4.71 0.86 -6.56
C ILE A 86 5.53 1.51 -5.44
N LEU A 87 4.96 1.57 -4.23
CA LEU A 87 5.63 2.00 -3.01
C LEU A 87 5.78 0.80 -2.05
N PRO A 88 6.92 0.07 -2.11
CA PRO A 88 7.11 -1.16 -1.34
C PRO A 88 7.76 -0.94 0.03
N THR A 89 8.10 0.30 0.38
CA THR A 89 8.93 0.64 1.54
C THR A 89 8.15 0.83 2.83
N MET A 90 6.82 0.70 2.80
CA MET A 90 5.93 0.93 3.95
C MET A 90 5.39 -0.38 4.56
N GLY A 91 5.74 -1.53 3.98
CA GLY A 91 5.24 -2.86 4.38
C GLY A 91 6.28 -3.76 5.05
N GLY A 92 7.36 -3.19 5.60
CA GLY A 92 8.43 -3.97 6.22
C GLY A 92 9.08 -4.96 5.25
N GLN A 93 9.53 -6.09 5.77
CA GLN A 93 10.18 -7.12 4.95
C GLN A 93 9.18 -7.83 4.04
N THR A 94 7.91 -7.96 4.45
CA THR A 94 6.84 -8.48 3.59
C THR A 94 6.70 -7.64 2.32
N GLY A 95 6.63 -6.31 2.46
CA GLY A 95 6.54 -5.38 1.34
C GLY A 95 7.75 -5.48 0.41
N LEU A 96 8.96 -5.53 0.97
CA LEU A 96 10.21 -5.65 0.20
C LEU A 96 10.35 -6.98 -0.54
N ASN A 97 9.98 -8.10 0.08
CA ASN A 97 10.08 -9.43 -0.53
C ASN A 97 9.03 -9.66 -1.62
N THR A 98 7.89 -8.95 -1.55
CA THR A 98 6.78 -9.10 -2.50
C THR A 98 6.96 -8.24 -3.74
N ALA A 99 7.65 -7.11 -3.62
CA ALA A 99 7.86 -6.12 -4.68
C ALA A 99 8.75 -6.64 -5.82
#